data_AF-K4FZF9-F1
#
_entry.id   AF-K4FZF9-F1
#
_cell.length_a   1.000
_cell.length_b   1.000
_cell.length_c   1.000
_cell.angle_alpha   90.00
_cell.angle_beta   90.00
_cell.angle_gamma   90.00
#
_symmetry.space_group_name_H-M   'P 1'
#
loop_
_entity.id
_entity.type
_entity.pdbx_description
1 polymer ?
#
loop_
_entity_poly.entity_id
_entity_poly.type
_entity_poly.pdbx_seq_one_letter_code
_entity_poly.pdbx_strand_id
1 'polypeptide(L)'
;MSIYLIIVHSMKRLKERKENYQVHGFTVLWLMGENLWLKDQITNLQKNLVYFSENRGFYYWELDFKTQKLRLKSLIHEDLRGKIIYLQEEIPFGQGRLIEQLRLPFLSQKLLTIPLIVDLKLAEFIRRQLYYCSPKWLKLQEKYYQRGENLLNLTFERSFIAPLGLNLL
;
A
#
# COMPACT_ATOMS: atom_id res chain seq x y z
N MET A 1 -12.72 -14.43 -17.69
CA MET A 1 -12.20 -14.20 -16.32
C MET A 1 -13.38 -14.11 -15.34
N SER A 2 -13.65 -15.20 -14.62
CA SER A 2 -14.64 -15.22 -13.53
C SER A 2 -14.00 -14.68 -12.25
N ILE A 3 -14.63 -13.67 -11.64
CA ILE A 3 -14.20 -13.07 -10.38
C ILE A 3 -15.18 -13.55 -9.31
N TYR A 4 -14.67 -14.19 -8.25
CA TYR A 4 -15.46 -14.61 -7.10
C TYR A 4 -15.25 -13.65 -5.92
N LEU A 5 -16.36 -13.26 -5.29
CA LEU A 5 -16.41 -12.32 -4.16
C LEU A 5 -16.41 -13.10 -2.84
N ILE A 6 -15.43 -12.89 -1.94
CA ILE A 6 -15.40 -13.57 -0.65
C ILE A 6 -15.01 -12.60 0.47
N ILE A 7 -15.82 -12.58 1.53
CA ILE A 7 -15.59 -11.82 2.77
C ILE A 7 -14.69 -12.65 3.70
N VAL A 8 -13.62 -12.05 4.21
CA VAL A 8 -12.58 -12.74 5.02
C VAL A 8 -12.83 -12.60 6.51
N HIS A 9 -12.74 -13.71 7.25
CA HIS A 9 -12.77 -13.73 8.71
C HIS A 9 -11.57 -14.44 9.39
N SER A 10 -10.62 -15.06 8.65
CA SER A 10 -9.41 -15.69 9.24
C SER A 10 -8.32 -16.04 8.20
N MET A 11 -7.04 -15.94 8.60
CA MET A 11 -5.85 -16.21 7.77
C MET A 11 -5.72 -17.67 7.28
N LYS A 12 -6.07 -18.65 8.12
CA LYS A 12 -5.92 -20.08 7.78
C LYS A 12 -6.87 -20.47 6.63
N ARG A 13 -8.14 -20.03 6.73
CA ARG A 13 -9.16 -20.21 5.69
C ARG A 13 -8.84 -19.42 4.41
N LEU A 14 -8.16 -18.27 4.54
CA LEU A 14 -7.75 -17.45 3.39
C LEU A 14 -6.72 -18.18 2.53
N LYS A 15 -5.74 -18.85 3.18
CA LYS A 15 -4.70 -19.62 2.49
C LYS A 15 -5.26 -20.85 1.76
N GLU A 16 -6.06 -21.67 2.45
CA GLU A 16 -6.71 -22.86 1.88
C GLU A 16 -7.58 -22.51 0.66
N ARG A 17 -8.35 -21.40 0.75
CA ARG A 17 -9.18 -20.94 -0.37
C ARG A 17 -8.36 -20.40 -1.52
N LYS A 18 -7.33 -19.59 -1.24
CA LYS A 18 -6.45 -19.03 -2.27
C LYS A 18 -5.79 -20.14 -3.09
N GLU A 19 -5.29 -21.19 -2.42
CA GLU A 19 -4.69 -22.36 -3.06
C GLU A 19 -5.72 -23.07 -3.95
N ASN A 20 -6.93 -23.34 -3.45
CA ASN A 20 -7.96 -24.02 -4.23
C ASN A 20 -8.42 -23.21 -5.45
N TYR A 21 -8.62 -21.90 -5.33
CA TYR A 21 -9.04 -21.06 -6.45
C TYR A 21 -7.93 -20.84 -7.49
N GLN A 22 -6.67 -20.76 -7.06
CA GLN A 22 -5.53 -20.67 -7.96
C GLN A 22 -5.36 -21.95 -8.80
N VAL A 23 -5.57 -23.13 -8.20
CA VAL A 23 -5.55 -24.42 -8.92
C VAL A 23 -6.58 -24.45 -10.05
N HIS A 24 -7.69 -23.73 -9.91
CA HIS A 24 -8.76 -23.65 -10.91
C HIS A 24 -8.67 -22.40 -11.83
N GLY A 25 -7.56 -21.65 -11.78
CA GLY A 25 -7.32 -20.51 -12.67
C GLY A 25 -8.17 -19.27 -12.38
N PHE A 26 -8.73 -19.14 -11.17
CA PHE A 26 -9.53 -17.98 -10.78
C PHE A 26 -8.68 -16.88 -10.13
N THR A 27 -8.94 -15.64 -10.53
CA THR A 27 -8.40 -14.46 -9.82
C THR A 27 -9.28 -14.16 -8.61
N VAL A 28 -8.73 -14.37 -7.42
CA VAL A 28 -9.40 -14.03 -6.15
C VAL A 28 -9.19 -12.56 -5.86
N LEU A 29 -10.27 -11.86 -5.53
CA LEU A 29 -10.23 -10.46 -5.08
C LEU A 29 -10.84 -10.38 -3.68
N TRP A 30 -10.08 -9.78 -2.76
CA TRP A 30 -10.49 -9.66 -1.36
C TRP A 30 -11.10 -8.30 -1.11
N LEU A 31 -12.26 -8.29 -0.45
CA LEU A 31 -12.90 -7.07 0.05
C LEU A 31 -12.72 -6.97 1.56
N MET A 32 -12.12 -5.87 2.01
CA MET A 32 -11.63 -5.74 3.37
C MET A 32 -12.64 -5.00 4.24
N GLY A 33 -13.05 -5.63 5.34
CA GLY A 33 -13.89 -4.99 6.35
C GLY A 33 -13.12 -3.97 7.19
N GLU A 34 -13.85 -3.18 7.97
CA GLU A 34 -13.37 -2.03 8.77
C GLU A 34 -12.11 -2.31 9.61
N ASN A 35 -12.03 -3.49 10.22
CA ASN A 35 -10.87 -3.89 11.02
C ASN A 35 -9.57 -4.06 10.23
N LEU A 36 -9.66 -4.20 8.90
CA LEU A 36 -8.54 -4.41 8.00
C LEU A 36 -8.27 -3.18 7.10
N TRP A 37 -8.98 -2.07 7.30
CA TRP A 37 -8.74 -0.85 6.54
C TRP A 37 -7.34 -0.31 6.79
N LEU A 38 -6.74 0.24 5.73
CA LEU A 38 -5.42 0.84 5.79
C LEU A 38 -5.48 2.12 6.64
N LYS A 39 -4.55 2.23 7.59
CA LYS A 39 -4.36 3.40 8.47
C LYS A 39 -3.09 4.15 8.06
N ASP A 40 -2.39 4.78 8.99
CA ASP A 40 -1.14 5.48 8.69
C ASP A 40 0.01 4.55 8.28
N GLN A 41 0.08 3.34 8.83
CA GLN A 41 1.13 2.36 8.53
C GLN A 41 0.51 1.04 8.09
N ILE A 42 1.17 0.36 7.16
CA ILE A 42 0.71 -0.93 6.68
C ILE A 42 1.24 -2.07 7.56
N THR A 43 0.33 -2.90 8.05
CA THR A 43 0.69 -4.09 8.84
C THR A 43 1.20 -5.22 7.93
N ASN A 44 1.92 -6.19 8.51
CA ASN A 44 2.38 -7.35 7.75
C ASN A 44 1.22 -8.16 7.14
N LEU A 45 0.08 -8.23 7.84
CA LEU A 45 -1.13 -8.84 7.31
C LEU A 45 -1.64 -8.09 6.07
N GLN A 46 -1.75 -6.77 6.15
CA GLN A 46 -2.22 -5.94 5.04
C GLN A 46 -1.28 -6.01 3.84
N LYS A 47 0.05 -6.07 4.04
CA LYS A 47 1.02 -6.27 2.94
C LYS A 47 0.72 -7.51 2.11
N ASN A 48 0.26 -8.60 2.74
CA ASN A 48 -0.11 -9.85 2.04
C ASN A 48 -1.47 -9.79 1.33
N LEU A 49 -2.24 -8.73 1.57
CA LEU A 49 -3.58 -8.50 1.06
C LEU A 49 -3.63 -7.37 0.00
N VAL A 50 -2.51 -6.69 -0.23
CA VAL A 50 -2.33 -5.74 -1.32
C VAL A 50 -2.10 -6.49 -2.63
N TYR A 51 -2.74 -6.01 -3.69
CA TYR A 51 -2.59 -6.53 -5.04
C TYR A 51 -1.78 -5.59 -5.90
N PHE A 52 -1.25 -6.09 -7.01
CA PHE A 52 -0.58 -5.27 -8.02
C PHE A 52 -1.36 -5.34 -9.33
N SER A 53 -1.45 -4.21 -10.03
CA SER A 53 -1.90 -4.11 -11.41
C SER A 53 -1.07 -3.06 -12.13
N GLU A 54 -0.85 -3.23 -13.43
CA GLU A 54 -0.10 -2.27 -14.23
C GLU A 54 -0.75 -0.89 -14.23
N ASN A 55 -2.09 -0.84 -14.27
CA ASN A 55 -2.81 0.42 -14.40
C ASN A 55 -2.97 1.17 -13.07
N ARG A 56 -3.01 0.48 -11.91
CA ARG A 56 -3.22 1.10 -10.58
C ARG A 56 -2.02 0.98 -9.63
N GLY A 57 -0.93 0.34 -10.05
CA GLY A 57 0.16 -0.06 -9.17
C GLY A 57 -0.33 -0.97 -8.05
N PHE A 58 0.20 -0.78 -6.84
CA PHE A 58 -0.33 -1.45 -5.66
C PHE A 58 -1.71 -0.91 -5.29
N TYR A 59 -2.68 -1.80 -5.14
CA TYR A 59 -4.06 -1.44 -4.82
C TYR A 59 -4.69 -2.33 -3.75
N TYR A 60 -5.72 -1.81 -3.11
CA TYR A 60 -6.41 -2.40 -1.98
C TYR A 60 -7.89 -2.03 -1.99
N TRP A 61 -8.77 -3.00 -1.76
CA TRP A 61 -10.21 -2.80 -1.75
C TRP A 61 -10.76 -2.79 -0.32
N GLU A 62 -11.48 -1.75 0.04
CA GLU A 62 -12.18 -1.64 1.31
C GLU A 62 -13.69 -1.64 1.08
N LEU A 63 -14.40 -2.39 1.91
CA LEU A 63 -15.85 -2.50 1.86
C LEU A 63 -16.44 -1.77 3.06
N ASP A 64 -17.23 -0.74 2.79
CA ASP A 64 -17.94 0.05 3.79
C ASP A 64 -19.45 -0.17 3.69
N PHE A 65 -19.95 -1.11 4.51
CA PHE A 65 -21.38 -1.37 4.62
C PHE A 65 -22.14 -0.26 5.34
N LYS A 66 -21.48 0.50 6.23
CA LYS A 66 -22.16 1.55 7.01
C LYS A 66 -22.53 2.72 6.08
N THR A 67 -21.62 3.09 5.20
CA THR A 67 -21.85 4.18 4.23
C THR A 67 -22.31 3.69 2.86
N GLN A 68 -22.47 2.37 2.67
CA GLN A 68 -22.87 1.72 1.41
C GLN A 68 -21.95 2.08 0.25
N LYS A 69 -20.64 1.97 0.47
CA LYS A 69 -19.59 2.33 -0.50
C LYS A 69 -18.50 1.27 -0.57
N LEU A 70 -17.93 1.14 -1.76
CA LEU A 70 -16.71 0.40 -2.02
C LEU A 70 -15.58 1.43 -2.22
N ARG A 71 -14.44 1.27 -1.54
CA ARG A 71 -13.29 2.16 -1.72
C ARG A 71 -12.14 1.43 -2.40
N LEU A 72 -11.64 1.99 -3.49
CA LEU A 72 -10.41 1.55 -4.13
C LEU A 72 -9.27 2.46 -3.67
N LYS A 73 -8.32 1.90 -2.93
CA LYS A 73 -7.03 2.56 -2.67
C LYS A 73 -6.06 2.10 -3.74
N SER A 74 -5.46 3.03 -4.48
CA SER A 74 -4.53 2.76 -5.58
C SER A 74 -3.25 3.55 -5.44
N LEU A 75 -2.21 3.16 -6.19
CA LEU A 75 -0.85 3.67 -6.05
C LEU A 75 -0.43 3.72 -4.58
N ILE A 76 -0.50 2.60 -3.88
CA ILE A 76 -0.08 2.57 -2.47
C ILE A 76 1.44 2.62 -2.39
N HIS A 77 1.93 3.68 -1.75
CA HIS A 77 3.34 3.91 -1.50
C HIS A 77 3.60 4.12 -0.01
N GLU A 78 4.85 4.01 0.39
CA GLU A 78 5.34 4.24 1.74
C GLU A 78 6.42 5.32 1.72
N ASP A 79 6.39 6.21 2.71
CA ASP A 79 7.47 7.17 2.95
C ASP A 79 8.58 6.57 3.82
N LEU A 80 9.65 7.33 4.05
CA LEU A 80 10.76 6.89 4.90
C LEU A 80 10.40 6.60 6.36
N ARG A 81 9.31 7.20 6.86
CA ARG A 81 8.79 7.02 8.21
C ARG A 81 7.90 5.78 8.31
N GLY A 82 7.57 5.13 7.19
CA GLY A 82 6.63 4.02 7.12
C GLY A 82 5.17 4.46 6.95
N LYS A 83 4.93 5.76 6.71
CA LYS A 83 3.59 6.28 6.47
C LYS A 83 3.15 5.95 5.06
N ILE A 84 1.96 5.40 4.92
CA ILE A 84 1.42 5.10 3.60
C ILE A 84 0.74 6.30 2.96
N ILE A 85 0.82 6.35 1.64
CA ILE A 85 0.26 7.38 0.78
C ILE A 85 -0.42 6.66 -0.38
N TYR A 86 -1.65 7.04 -0.70
CA TYR A 86 -2.44 6.38 -1.74
C TYR A 86 -3.47 7.35 -2.35
N LEU A 87 -3.93 7.03 -3.55
CA LEU A 87 -5.12 7.62 -4.13
C LEU A 87 -6.35 6.83 -3.69
N GLN A 88 -7.47 7.50 -3.46
CA GLN A 88 -8.72 6.87 -3.05
C GLN A 88 -9.86 7.24 -3.99
N GLU A 89 -10.55 6.23 -4.50
CA GLU A 89 -11.83 6.38 -5.19
C GLU A 89 -12.92 5.74 -4.33
N GLU A 90 -14.05 6.44 -4.19
CA GLU A 90 -15.24 5.92 -3.52
C GLU A 90 -16.32 5.62 -4.55
N ILE A 91 -16.89 4.42 -4.46
CA ILE A 91 -17.88 3.91 -5.38
C ILE A 91 -19.13 3.53 -4.58
N PRO A 92 -20.20 4.34 -4.66
CA PRO A 92 -21.49 4.01 -4.06
C PRO A 92 -22.04 2.66 -4.53
N PHE A 93 -22.68 1.94 -3.61
CA PHE A 93 -23.43 0.73 -3.96
C PHE A 93 -24.62 1.09 -4.87
N GLY A 94 -24.97 0.16 -5.76
CA GLY A 94 -26.03 0.36 -6.75
C GLY A 94 -25.62 1.19 -7.97
N GLN A 95 -24.41 1.76 -7.99
CA GLN A 95 -23.93 2.51 -9.14
C GLN A 95 -23.33 1.60 -10.23
N GLY A 96 -24.14 1.18 -11.21
CA GLY A 96 -23.67 0.30 -12.27
C GLY A 96 -23.42 -1.14 -11.79
N ARG A 97 -22.70 -1.95 -12.58
CA ARG A 97 -22.49 -3.36 -12.26
C ARG A 97 -21.26 -3.54 -11.37
N LEU A 98 -21.42 -4.19 -10.22
CA LEU A 98 -20.34 -4.48 -9.27
C LEU A 98 -19.11 -5.12 -9.95
N ILE A 99 -19.34 -6.05 -10.87
CA ILE A 99 -18.24 -6.73 -11.59
C ILE A 99 -17.40 -5.76 -12.42
N GLU A 100 -17.99 -4.70 -12.97
CA GLU A 100 -17.29 -3.69 -13.76
C GLU A 100 -16.44 -2.80 -12.83
N GLN A 101 -16.97 -2.46 -11.66
CA GLN A 101 -16.25 -1.72 -10.62
C GLN A 101 -15.03 -2.51 -10.11
N LEU A 102 -15.19 -3.80 -9.83
CA LEU A 102 -14.07 -4.65 -9.37
C LEU A 102 -13.01 -4.88 -10.45
N ARG A 103 -13.33 -4.62 -11.72
CA ARG A 103 -12.39 -4.68 -12.83
C ARG A 103 -11.61 -3.39 -13.05
N LEU A 104 -11.95 -2.29 -12.37
CA LEU A 104 -11.27 -0.99 -12.50
C LEU A 104 -9.74 -1.07 -12.45
N PRO A 105 -9.10 -1.93 -11.61
CA PRO A 105 -7.64 -2.03 -11.61
C PRO A 105 -7.02 -2.58 -12.90
N PHE A 106 -7.80 -3.26 -13.73
CA PHE A 106 -7.33 -3.93 -14.94
C PHE A 106 -7.75 -3.19 -16.22
N LEU A 107 -8.63 -2.20 -16.13
CA LEU A 107 -9.06 -1.42 -17.28
C LEU A 107 -7.99 -0.40 -17.68
N SER A 108 -7.80 -0.22 -18.99
CA SER A 108 -6.95 0.84 -19.52
C SER A 108 -7.48 2.21 -19.09
N GLN A 109 -6.58 3.07 -18.65
CA GLN A 109 -6.90 4.40 -18.14
C GLN A 109 -5.75 5.38 -18.34
N LYS A 110 -6.00 6.66 -18.07
CA LYS A 110 -4.94 7.68 -18.03
C LYS A 110 -3.94 7.35 -16.92
N LEU A 111 -2.68 7.73 -17.15
CA LEU A 111 -1.63 7.58 -16.15
C LEU A 111 -2.03 8.30 -14.86
N LEU A 112 -2.02 7.55 -13.75
CA LEU A 112 -2.23 8.08 -12.42
C LEU A 112 -0.90 8.49 -11.81
N THR A 113 -0.89 9.61 -11.10
CA THR A 113 0.30 10.14 -10.45
C THR A 113 -0.01 10.51 -9.01
N ILE A 114 0.91 10.21 -8.10
CA ILE A 114 0.88 10.74 -6.74
C ILE A 114 1.47 12.15 -6.77
N PRO A 115 0.86 13.13 -6.06
CA PRO A 115 1.45 14.45 -5.94
C PRO A 115 2.85 14.38 -5.34
N LEU A 116 3.76 15.25 -5.80
CA LEU A 116 5.06 15.39 -5.18
C LEU A 116 4.89 15.87 -3.73
N ILE A 117 5.35 15.07 -2.77
CA ILE A 117 5.29 15.39 -1.34
C ILE A 117 6.70 15.64 -0.86
N VAL A 118 7.01 16.90 -0.57
CA VAL A 118 8.28 17.31 0.04
C VAL A 118 8.06 17.43 1.54
N ASP A 119 8.80 16.65 2.33
CA ASP A 119 8.74 16.69 3.79
C ASP A 119 9.97 17.40 4.35
N LEU A 120 9.82 18.70 4.57
CA LEU A 120 10.88 19.55 5.12
C LEU A 120 11.31 19.15 6.55
N LYS A 121 10.49 18.37 7.26
CA LYS A 121 10.79 17.88 8.61
C LYS A 121 11.46 16.50 8.60
N LEU A 122 11.74 15.93 7.43
CA LEU A 122 12.34 14.61 7.32
C LEU A 122 13.76 14.56 7.91
N ALA A 123 14.59 15.57 7.62
CA ALA A 123 15.94 15.66 8.18
C ALA A 123 15.91 15.70 9.72
N GLU A 124 15.03 16.53 10.28
CA GLU A 124 14.84 16.65 11.74
C GLU A 124 14.35 15.33 12.34
N PHE A 125 13.40 14.66 11.68
CA PHE A 125 12.93 13.35 12.09
C PHE A 125 14.08 12.33 12.15
N ILE A 126 14.92 12.26 11.12
CA ILE A 126 16.04 11.32 11.05
C ILE A 126 17.07 11.63 12.15
N ARG A 127 17.41 12.91 12.35
CA ARG A 127 18.30 13.35 13.45
C ARG A 127 17.79 12.85 14.80
N ARG A 128 16.49 13.00 15.06
CA ARG A 128 15.86 12.53 16.29
C ARG A 128 15.91 11.01 16.41
N GLN A 129 15.70 10.27 15.33
CA GLN A 129 15.79 8.80 15.34
C GLN A 129 17.21 8.30 15.62
N LEU A 130 18.23 8.98 15.10
CA LEU A 130 19.63 8.67 15.38
C LEU A 130 19.99 9.01 16.83
N TYR A 131 19.51 10.15 17.34
CA TYR A 131 19.70 10.55 18.74
C TYR A 131 19.11 9.52 19.72
N TYR A 132 17.92 8.99 19.43
CA TYR A 132 17.29 7.93 20.22
C TYR A 132 17.79 6.52 19.86
N CYS A 133 18.90 6.39 19.11
CA CYS A 133 19.54 5.12 18.78
C CYS A 133 18.58 4.10 18.14
N SER A 134 17.65 4.56 17.31
CA SER A 134 16.70 3.68 16.63
C SER A 134 17.44 2.64 15.77
N PRO A 135 17.25 1.32 16.00
CA PRO A 135 18.04 0.29 15.33
C PRO A 135 17.98 0.34 13.80
N LYS A 136 16.80 0.66 13.25
CA LYS A 136 16.60 0.84 11.80
C LYS A 136 17.51 1.93 11.24
N TRP A 137 17.51 3.09 11.90
CA TRP A 137 18.23 4.29 11.44
C TRP A 137 19.72 4.20 11.70
N LEU A 138 20.15 3.58 12.80
CA LEU A 138 21.57 3.30 13.05
C LEU A 138 22.18 2.37 11.99
N LYS A 139 21.51 1.27 11.66
CA LYS A 139 21.95 0.36 10.59
C LYS A 139 22.05 1.07 9.24
N LEU A 140 21.14 2.02 8.98
CA LEU A 140 21.19 2.81 7.76
C LEU A 140 22.38 3.78 7.79
N GLN A 141 22.57 4.52 8.88
CA GLN A 141 23.72 5.41 9.06
C GLN A 141 25.06 4.66 8.91
N GLU A 142 25.17 3.47 9.48
CA GLU A 142 26.35 2.61 9.36
C GLU A 142 26.71 2.33 7.89
N LYS A 143 25.72 2.00 7.06
CA LYS A 143 25.94 1.78 5.61
C LYS A 143 26.47 3.02 4.89
N TYR A 144 26.01 4.21 5.28
CA TYR A 144 26.53 5.47 4.72
C TYR A 144 27.96 5.72 5.22
N TYR A 145 28.24 5.51 6.50
CA TYR A 145 29.60 5.65 7.04
C TYR A 145 30.61 4.68 6.42
N GLN A 146 30.21 3.45 6.10
CA GLN A 146 31.05 2.50 5.37
C GLN A 146 31.49 3.02 3.99
N ARG A 147 30.74 3.98 3.42
CA ARG A 147 31.05 4.65 2.15
C ARG A 147 31.77 5.99 2.34
N GLY A 148 32.08 6.37 3.58
CA GLY A 148 32.63 7.70 3.91
C GLY A 148 31.59 8.83 3.87
N GLU A 149 30.31 8.51 3.83
CA GLU A 149 29.20 9.47 3.75
C GLU A 149 28.43 9.59 5.06
N ASN A 150 27.65 10.65 5.23
CA ASN A 150 26.71 10.80 6.34
C ASN A 150 25.28 10.89 5.80
N LEU A 151 24.36 10.09 6.36
CA LEU A 151 22.95 10.10 5.98
C LEU A 151 22.32 11.50 6.04
N LEU A 152 22.74 12.35 6.98
CA LEU A 152 22.23 13.70 7.18
C LEU A 152 22.77 14.71 6.16
N ASN A 153 23.77 14.34 5.35
CA ASN A 153 24.26 15.16 4.25
C ASN A 153 23.39 15.04 2.99
N LEU A 154 22.45 14.08 2.97
CA LEU A 154 21.50 13.96 1.87
C LEU A 154 20.58 15.18 1.82
N THR A 155 20.34 15.71 0.63
CA THR A 155 19.33 16.74 0.39
C THR A 155 17.95 16.09 0.44
N PHE A 156 17.22 16.30 1.55
CA PHE A 156 15.84 15.83 1.71
C PHE A 156 14.80 16.68 0.95
N GLU A 157 15.24 17.38 -0.09
CA GLU A 157 14.47 18.33 -0.90
C GLU A 157 13.61 17.66 -1.98
N ARG A 158 13.75 16.33 -2.14
CA ARG A 158 12.93 15.50 -3.02
C ARG A 158 11.96 14.65 -2.23
N SER A 159 10.96 14.11 -2.92
CA SER A 159 10.01 13.17 -2.31
C SER A 159 10.66 11.80 -2.11
N PHE A 160 10.65 11.30 -0.88
CA PHE A 160 11.11 9.95 -0.55
C PHE A 160 9.91 9.04 -0.31
N ILE A 161 9.29 8.66 -1.42
CA ILE A 161 8.11 7.82 -1.47
C ILE A 161 8.39 6.70 -2.48
N ALA A 162 8.15 5.44 -2.09
CA ALA A 162 8.31 4.30 -2.98
C ALA A 162 7.15 3.32 -2.84
N PRO A 163 6.88 2.54 -3.89
CA PRO A 163 6.02 1.37 -3.80
C PRO A 163 6.38 0.49 -2.60
N LEU A 164 5.36 -0.15 -2.01
CA LEU A 164 5.52 -0.98 -0.82
C LEU A 164 6.65 -2.00 -0.96
N GLY A 165 7.52 -2.06 0.05
CA GLY A 165 8.61 -3.04 0.13
C GLY A 165 9.87 -2.66 -0.63
N LEU A 166 9.90 -1.54 -1.34
CA LEU A 166 11.12 -1.01 -1.93
C LEU A 166 11.93 -0.20 -0.92
N ASN A 167 13.25 -0.32 -1.01
CA ASN A 167 14.15 0.46 -0.17
C ASN A 167 14.35 1.86 -0.77
N LEU A 168 14.17 2.88 0.06
CA LEU A 168 14.27 4.29 -0.31
C LEU A 168 15.67 4.88 -0.10
N LEU A 169 16.55 4.21 0.66
CA LEU A 169 17.88 4.70 1.07
C LEU A 169 18.96 3.61 1.14
#